data_AF-A5G3N3-F1
#
_entry.id   AF-A5G3N3-F1
#
_cell.length_a   1.000
_cell.length_b   1.000
_cell.length_c   1.000
_cell.angle_alpha   90.00
_cell.angle_beta   90.00
_cell.angle_gamma   90.00
#
_symmetry.space_group_name_H-M   'P 1'
#
loop_
_entity.id
_entity.type
_entity.pdbx_description
1 polymer ?
#
loop_
_entity_poly.entity_id
_entity_poly.type
_entity_poly.pdbx_seq_one_letter_code
_entity_poly.pdbx_strand_id
1 'polypeptide(L)'
;MICTNCFEAEYRAAKTELTITVNDESHVLHDLDCEICPACGEVTFTHAQSLEIDKKRIAMEFGLKPLLTPEQLKTLRRVLDMKLDEICDLLQIGRNTYGRWERGEVAITPSMNLLVHNLIEKVPDARVNLLQNERTTAIQKANTSLLEQYISFGEYIREVIAATRLLPDVVCASLEIEPADLVKIENNDFPPEKISPDVTARIVRFFGLTLDNLKRLLNATLSIFDMKNSVTMVHARSTCYDAKGAAVQSSSVNKVLEKLAQKKGSPQEQKLVSDDYLARVKAALERLDQAGGGQ
;
A
#
# COMPACT_ATOMS: atom_id res chain seq x y z
N MET A 1 9.46 -21.64 -46.88
CA MET A 1 8.84 -20.35 -47.27
C MET A 1 9.97 -19.38 -47.58
N ILE A 2 9.91 -18.63 -48.68
CA ILE A 2 10.94 -17.62 -48.98
C ILE A 2 10.87 -16.48 -47.96
N CYS A 3 12.01 -15.93 -47.56
CA CYS A 3 12.12 -14.85 -46.59
C CYS A 3 11.28 -13.64 -47.03
N THR A 4 10.39 -13.17 -46.16
CA THR A 4 9.52 -12.02 -46.48
C THR A 4 10.21 -10.67 -46.34
N ASN A 5 11.37 -10.61 -45.66
CA ASN A 5 12.15 -9.39 -45.52
C ASN A 5 13.15 -9.19 -46.68
N CYS A 6 13.97 -10.19 -47.00
CA CYS A 6 15.00 -10.03 -48.05
C CYS A 6 14.67 -10.72 -49.37
N PHE A 7 13.74 -11.69 -49.42
CA PHE A 7 13.41 -12.49 -50.60
C PHE A 7 14.58 -13.27 -51.24
N GLU A 8 15.74 -13.38 -50.57
CA GLU A 8 16.95 -14.02 -51.13
C GLU A 8 17.11 -15.50 -50.75
N ALA A 9 16.53 -15.94 -49.64
CA ALA A 9 16.68 -17.30 -49.13
C ALA A 9 15.40 -17.81 -48.45
N GLU A 10 15.25 -19.13 -48.36
CA GLU A 10 14.18 -19.75 -47.56
C GLU A 10 14.53 -19.78 -46.08
N TYR A 11 13.52 -19.61 -45.22
CA TYR A 11 13.69 -19.80 -43.78
C TYR A 11 14.10 -21.25 -43.46
N ARG A 12 14.94 -21.41 -42.44
CA ARG A 12 15.38 -22.71 -41.92
C ARG A 12 15.07 -22.84 -40.44
N ALA A 13 14.68 -24.04 -40.01
CA ALA A 13 14.46 -24.33 -38.60
C ALA A 13 15.75 -24.10 -37.79
N ALA A 14 15.63 -23.37 -36.69
CA ALA A 14 16.71 -23.06 -35.78
C ALA A 14 16.18 -22.89 -34.35
N LYS A 15 17.10 -22.67 -33.41
CA LYS A 15 16.79 -22.29 -32.03
C LYS A 15 17.29 -20.88 -31.75
N THR A 16 16.53 -20.15 -30.94
CA THR A 16 16.89 -18.79 -30.53
C THR A 16 16.59 -18.56 -29.05
N GLU A 17 17.05 -17.43 -28.55
CA GLU A 17 16.74 -16.90 -27.23
C GLU A 17 15.83 -15.68 -27.38
N LEU A 18 14.86 -15.53 -26.48
CA LEU A 18 13.97 -14.37 -26.46
C LEU A 18 13.97 -13.74 -25.07
N THR A 19 14.36 -12.47 -24.99
CA THR A 19 14.19 -11.68 -23.78
C THR A 19 12.73 -11.27 -23.66
N ILE A 20 12.08 -11.67 -22.57
CA ILE A 20 10.74 -11.27 -22.18
C ILE A 20 10.80 -10.42 -20.91
N THR A 21 9.89 -9.46 -20.78
CA THR A 21 9.74 -8.69 -19.54
C THR A 21 8.58 -9.26 -18.75
N VAL A 22 8.84 -9.70 -17.52
CA VAL A 22 7.84 -10.17 -16.56
C VAL A 22 8.04 -9.39 -15.27
N ASN A 23 7.00 -8.71 -14.77
CA ASN A 23 7.06 -7.88 -13.55
C ASN A 23 8.20 -6.84 -13.58
N ASP A 24 8.40 -6.15 -14.71
CA ASP A 24 9.48 -5.17 -14.94
C ASP A 24 10.91 -5.72 -14.87
N GLU A 25 11.07 -7.04 -14.73
CA GLU A 25 12.35 -7.75 -14.83
C GLU A 25 12.51 -8.43 -16.20
N SER A 26 13.71 -8.37 -16.76
CA SER A 26 14.03 -9.02 -18.04
C SER A 26 14.48 -10.44 -17.80
N HIS A 27 13.78 -11.41 -18.38
CA HIS A 27 14.11 -12.83 -18.33
C HIS A 27 14.40 -13.34 -19.75
N VAL A 28 15.34 -14.26 -19.87
CA VAL A 28 15.66 -14.89 -21.16
C VAL A 28 15.00 -16.26 -21.22
N LEU A 29 14.16 -16.45 -22.23
CA LEU A 29 13.68 -17.77 -22.62
C LEU A 29 14.68 -18.40 -23.58
N HIS A 30 15.29 -19.51 -23.17
CA HIS A 30 16.24 -20.26 -23.98
C HIS A 30 15.55 -21.36 -24.81
N ASP A 31 16.26 -21.85 -25.83
CA ASP A 31 15.86 -23.00 -26.65
C ASP A 31 14.46 -22.88 -27.27
N LEU A 32 14.18 -21.73 -27.90
CA LEU A 32 12.92 -21.51 -28.60
C LEU A 32 13.05 -21.91 -30.07
N ASP A 33 12.21 -22.86 -30.51
CA ASP A 33 12.15 -23.25 -31.91
C ASP A 33 11.60 -22.09 -32.75
N CYS A 34 12.30 -21.78 -33.84
CA CYS A 34 11.97 -20.69 -34.76
C CYS A 34 12.39 -21.03 -36.19
N GLU A 35 12.06 -20.16 -37.14
CA GLU A 35 12.64 -20.20 -38.48
C GLU A 35 13.49 -18.94 -38.71
N ILE A 36 14.74 -19.12 -39.14
CA ILE A 36 15.70 -18.03 -39.36
C ILE A 36 16.10 -17.98 -40.83
N CYS A 37 16.08 -16.79 -41.42
CA CYS A 37 16.60 -16.57 -42.77
C CYS A 37 18.13 -16.56 -42.74
N PRO A 38 18.82 -17.44 -43.48
CA PRO A 38 20.29 -17.49 -43.47
C PRO A 38 20.94 -16.29 -44.18
N ALA A 39 20.20 -15.55 -45.01
CA ALA A 39 20.73 -14.39 -45.75
C ALA A 39 20.72 -13.10 -44.91
N CYS A 40 19.61 -12.80 -44.22
CA CYS A 40 19.46 -11.54 -43.48
C CYS A 40 19.29 -11.70 -41.97
N GLY A 41 19.19 -12.93 -41.45
CA GLY A 41 19.05 -13.19 -40.02
C GLY A 41 17.66 -12.90 -39.44
N GLU A 42 16.64 -12.64 -40.28
CA GLU A 42 15.27 -12.44 -39.79
C GLU A 42 14.76 -13.72 -39.13
N VAL A 43 14.16 -13.56 -37.94
CA VAL A 43 13.56 -14.63 -37.16
C VAL A 43 12.05 -14.54 -37.27
N THR A 44 11.40 -15.63 -37.62
CA THR A 44 9.95 -15.77 -37.60
C THR A 44 9.52 -16.96 -36.75
N PHE A 45 8.33 -16.85 -36.16
CA PHE A 45 7.73 -17.92 -35.38
C PHE A 45 6.43 -18.34 -36.05
N THR A 46 6.25 -19.65 -36.21
CA THR A 46 4.95 -20.21 -36.57
C THR A 46 3.97 -20.03 -35.41
N HIS A 47 2.66 -20.12 -35.70
CA HIS A 47 1.63 -20.03 -34.66
C HIS A 47 1.84 -21.04 -33.51
N ALA A 48 2.24 -22.27 -33.83
CA ALA A 48 2.50 -23.30 -32.82
C ALA A 48 3.70 -22.95 -31.92
N GLN A 49 4.77 -22.40 -32.51
CA GLN A 49 5.95 -21.94 -31.76
C GLN A 49 5.62 -20.73 -30.87
N SER A 50 4.84 -19.76 -31.38
CA SER A 50 4.37 -18.64 -30.57
C SER A 50 3.56 -19.11 -29.35
N LEU A 51 2.66 -20.09 -29.53
CA LEU A 51 1.91 -20.68 -28.40
C LEU A 51 2.81 -21.38 -27.38
N GLU A 52 3.93 -21.98 -27.81
CA GLU A 52 4.89 -22.58 -26.88
C GLU A 52 5.66 -21.51 -26.10
N ILE A 53 6.06 -20.42 -26.75
CA ILE A 53 6.68 -19.26 -26.10
C ILE A 53 5.73 -18.69 -25.04
N ASP A 54 4.46 -18.50 -25.39
CA ASP A 54 3.44 -18.03 -24.46
C ASP A 54 3.28 -18.98 -23.26
N LYS A 55 3.28 -20.30 -23.49
CA LYS A 55 3.24 -21.29 -22.39
C LYS A 55 4.46 -21.19 -21.47
N LYS A 56 5.68 -21.05 -22.03
CA LYS A 56 6.91 -20.90 -21.25
C LYS A 56 6.90 -19.60 -20.44
N ARG A 57 6.44 -18.50 -21.05
CA ARG A 57 6.23 -17.22 -20.38
C ARG A 57 5.23 -17.33 -19.24
N ILE A 58 4.05 -17.90 -19.50
CA ILE A 58 3.00 -18.08 -18.50
C ILE A 58 3.49 -18.96 -17.33
N ALA A 59 4.22 -20.03 -17.62
CA ALA A 59 4.83 -20.89 -16.59
C ALA A 59 5.83 -20.11 -15.72
N MET A 60 6.61 -19.20 -16.32
CA MET A 60 7.50 -18.32 -15.60
C MET A 60 6.72 -17.32 -14.73
N GLU A 61 5.67 -16.69 -15.27
CA GLU A 61 4.77 -15.81 -14.51
C GLU A 61 4.14 -16.53 -13.30
N PHE A 62 3.75 -17.80 -13.47
CA PHE A 62 3.23 -18.61 -12.36
C PHE A 62 4.24 -18.87 -11.25
N GLY A 63 5.52 -19.01 -11.58
CA GLY A 63 6.58 -19.24 -10.60
C GLY A 63 6.98 -17.97 -9.84
N LEU A 64 6.81 -16.79 -10.44
CA LEU A 64 7.31 -15.53 -9.89
C LEU A 64 6.30 -14.82 -8.97
N LYS A 65 4.98 -14.96 -9.18
CA LYS A 65 3.99 -14.29 -8.34
C LYS A 65 3.72 -15.11 -7.07
N PRO A 66 3.95 -14.55 -5.86
CA PRO A 66 3.65 -15.26 -4.62
C PRO A 66 2.16 -15.57 -4.52
N LEU A 67 1.83 -16.70 -3.91
CA LEU A 67 0.44 -17.08 -3.65
C LEU A 67 -0.18 -16.09 -2.66
N LEU A 68 -1.37 -15.59 -3.00
CA LEU A 68 -2.12 -14.70 -2.14
C LEU A 68 -2.58 -15.41 -0.87
N THR A 69 -2.41 -14.74 0.27
CA THR A 69 -2.89 -15.24 1.56
C THR A 69 -4.41 -15.05 1.71
N PRO A 70 -5.05 -15.79 2.63
CA PRO A 70 -6.47 -15.62 2.93
C PRO A 70 -6.84 -14.16 3.29
N GLU A 71 -5.96 -13.47 4.02
CA GLU A 71 -6.11 -12.08 4.42
C GLU A 71 -5.99 -11.12 3.25
N GLN A 72 -5.10 -11.40 2.29
CA GLN A 72 -4.97 -10.63 1.06
C GLN A 72 -6.23 -10.76 0.19
N LEU A 73 -6.81 -11.96 0.08
CA LEU A 73 -8.06 -12.17 -0.66
C LEU A 73 -9.24 -11.42 -0.01
N LYS A 74 -9.39 -11.51 1.31
CA LYS A 74 -10.38 -10.71 2.06
C LYS A 74 -10.17 -9.21 1.87
N THR A 75 -8.91 -8.77 1.84
CA THR A 75 -8.55 -7.37 1.64
C THR A 75 -8.92 -6.91 0.24
N LEU A 76 -8.60 -7.67 -0.80
CA LEU A 76 -9.03 -7.39 -2.17
C LEU A 76 -10.54 -7.20 -2.25
N ARG A 77 -11.31 -8.13 -1.68
CA ARG A 77 -12.77 -8.03 -1.69
C ARG A 77 -13.29 -6.78 -0.98
N ARG A 78 -12.68 -6.39 0.16
CA ARG A 78 -13.02 -5.14 0.87
C ARG A 78 -12.66 -3.90 0.07
N VAL A 79 -11.52 -3.88 -0.60
CA VAL A 79 -11.10 -2.76 -1.46
C VAL A 79 -12.08 -2.55 -2.61
N LEU A 80 -12.59 -3.64 -3.19
CA LEU A 80 -13.57 -3.60 -4.26
C LEU A 80 -15.00 -3.30 -3.76
N ASP A 81 -15.21 -3.22 -2.45
CA ASP A 81 -16.52 -3.12 -1.80
C ASP A 81 -17.51 -4.20 -2.28
N MET A 82 -17.00 -5.42 -2.48
CA MET A 82 -17.78 -6.54 -3.00
C MET A 82 -18.21 -7.51 -1.90
N LYS A 83 -19.39 -8.08 -2.06
CA LYS A 83 -19.83 -9.28 -1.35
C LYS A 83 -19.12 -10.51 -1.92
N LEU A 84 -19.16 -11.60 -1.16
CA LEU A 84 -18.56 -12.87 -1.60
C LEU A 84 -19.12 -13.33 -2.94
N ASP A 85 -20.43 -13.17 -3.16
CA ASP A 85 -21.09 -13.60 -4.40
C ASP A 85 -20.67 -12.73 -5.59
N GLU A 86 -20.53 -11.41 -5.40
CA GLU A 86 -20.15 -10.46 -6.45
C GLU A 86 -18.71 -10.68 -6.95
N ILE A 87 -17.75 -10.95 -6.04
CA ILE A 87 -16.37 -11.25 -6.46
C ILE A 87 -16.27 -12.63 -7.13
N CYS A 88 -17.11 -13.58 -6.71
CA CYS A 88 -17.20 -14.89 -7.34
C CYS A 88 -17.73 -14.79 -8.77
N ASP A 89 -18.78 -13.99 -8.98
CA ASP A 89 -19.34 -13.71 -10.30
C ASP A 89 -18.34 -12.95 -11.18
N LEU A 90 -17.62 -11.97 -10.62
CA LEU A 90 -16.58 -11.24 -11.35
C LEU A 90 -15.46 -12.18 -11.84
N LEU A 91 -14.99 -13.08 -10.99
CA LEU A 91 -13.89 -13.99 -11.31
C LEU A 91 -14.36 -15.27 -12.01
N GLN A 92 -15.68 -15.50 -12.12
CA GLN A 92 -16.29 -16.73 -12.59
C GLN A 92 -15.82 -17.96 -11.79
N ILE A 93 -15.78 -17.82 -10.46
CA ILE A 93 -15.34 -18.85 -9.51
C ILE A 93 -16.51 -19.26 -8.62
N GLY A 94 -16.67 -20.55 -8.34
CA GLY A 94 -17.71 -21.01 -7.43
C GLY A 94 -17.55 -20.43 -6.02
N ARG A 95 -18.67 -19.98 -5.43
CA ARG A 95 -18.74 -19.37 -4.09
C ARG A 95 -17.97 -20.14 -3.01
N ASN A 96 -18.14 -21.46 -2.98
CA ASN A 96 -17.47 -22.31 -2.00
C ASN A 96 -15.95 -22.30 -2.18
N THR A 97 -15.46 -22.26 -3.41
CA THR A 97 -14.02 -22.26 -3.71
C THR A 97 -13.37 -20.99 -3.18
N TYR A 98 -13.90 -19.81 -3.56
CA TYR A 98 -13.34 -18.54 -3.10
C TYR A 98 -13.46 -18.38 -1.58
N GLY A 99 -14.61 -18.79 -1.01
CA GLY A 99 -14.82 -18.74 0.44
C GLY A 99 -13.84 -19.63 1.23
N ARG A 100 -13.43 -20.79 0.69
CA ARG A 100 -12.42 -21.65 1.32
C ARG A 100 -11.03 -21.03 1.29
N TRP A 101 -10.70 -20.29 0.22
CA TRP A 101 -9.45 -19.54 0.15
C TRP A 101 -9.41 -18.40 1.18
N GLU A 102 -10.47 -17.60 1.30
CA GLU A 102 -10.55 -16.54 2.33
C GLU A 102 -10.47 -17.08 3.76
N ARG A 103 -10.91 -18.31 4.01
CA ARG A 103 -10.81 -18.95 5.33
C ARG A 103 -9.49 -19.69 5.57
N GLY A 104 -8.65 -19.82 4.54
CA GLY A 104 -7.39 -20.57 4.62
C GLY A 104 -7.57 -22.09 4.69
N GLU A 105 -8.75 -22.61 4.36
CA GLU A 105 -9.00 -24.05 4.31
C GLU A 105 -8.28 -24.72 3.13
N VAL A 106 -8.08 -23.97 2.05
CA VAL A 106 -7.41 -24.40 0.82
C VAL A 106 -6.60 -23.22 0.29
N ALA A 107 -5.37 -23.47 -0.17
CA ALA A 107 -4.58 -22.46 -0.87
C ALA A 107 -5.13 -22.19 -2.28
N ILE A 108 -5.01 -20.94 -2.74
CA ILE A 108 -5.33 -20.59 -4.12
C ILE A 108 -4.40 -21.34 -5.08
N THR A 109 -4.92 -21.85 -6.19
CA THR A 109 -4.10 -22.51 -7.20
C THR A 109 -3.28 -21.46 -7.98
N PRO A 110 -2.09 -21.79 -8.52
CA PRO A 110 -1.29 -20.83 -9.28
C PRO A 110 -2.07 -20.17 -10.43
N SER A 111 -2.88 -20.94 -11.16
CA SER A 111 -3.77 -20.45 -12.23
C SER A 111 -4.72 -19.33 -11.77
N MET A 112 -5.37 -19.55 -10.64
CA MET A 112 -6.32 -18.59 -10.07
C MET A 112 -5.59 -17.42 -9.40
N ASN A 113 -4.41 -17.67 -8.83
CA ASN A 113 -3.56 -16.64 -8.27
C ASN A 113 -3.17 -15.61 -9.33
N LEU A 114 -2.76 -16.04 -10.52
CA LEU A 114 -2.45 -15.16 -11.64
C LEU A 114 -3.67 -14.34 -12.08
N LEU A 115 -4.85 -14.97 -12.17
CA LEU A 115 -6.10 -14.27 -12.48
C LEU A 115 -6.38 -13.14 -11.46
N VAL A 116 -6.23 -13.42 -10.18
CA VAL A 116 -6.46 -12.44 -9.11
C VAL A 116 -5.38 -11.34 -9.13
N HIS A 117 -4.11 -11.67 -9.37
CA HIS A 117 -3.06 -10.67 -9.55
C HIS A 117 -3.31 -9.75 -10.73
N ASN A 118 -3.78 -10.28 -11.86
CA ASN A 118 -4.15 -9.47 -13.02
C ASN A 118 -5.34 -8.54 -12.74
N LEU A 119 -6.25 -8.93 -11.85
CA LEU A 119 -7.30 -8.04 -11.35
C LEU A 119 -6.71 -6.95 -10.46
N ILE A 120 -5.81 -7.30 -9.53
CA ILE A 120 -5.13 -6.35 -8.64
C ILE A 120 -4.41 -5.27 -9.46
N GLU A 121 -3.64 -5.65 -10.47
CA GLU A 121 -2.89 -4.73 -11.33
C GLU A 121 -3.76 -3.70 -12.06
N LYS A 122 -5.02 -4.06 -12.35
CA LYS A 122 -5.99 -3.19 -13.04
C LYS A 122 -6.75 -2.25 -12.09
N VAL A 123 -6.66 -2.47 -10.77
CA VAL A 123 -7.39 -1.69 -9.77
C VAL A 123 -6.39 -0.93 -8.89
N PRO A 124 -6.21 0.39 -9.09
CA PRO A 124 -5.20 1.19 -8.36
C PRO A 124 -5.29 1.04 -6.84
N ASP A 125 -6.51 1.09 -6.30
CA ASP A 125 -6.75 0.97 -4.86
C ASP A 125 -6.31 -0.41 -4.34
N ALA A 126 -6.46 -1.47 -5.14
CA ALA A 126 -6.03 -2.82 -4.77
C ALA A 126 -4.50 -2.93 -4.76
N ARG A 127 -3.82 -2.33 -5.75
CA ARG A 127 -2.35 -2.27 -5.79
C ARG A 127 -1.78 -1.65 -4.53
N VAL A 128 -2.28 -0.48 -4.13
CA VAL A 128 -1.80 0.25 -2.95
C VAL A 128 -2.04 -0.54 -1.65
N ASN A 129 -3.17 -1.25 -1.56
CA ASN A 129 -3.51 -2.02 -0.36
C ASN A 129 -2.79 -3.38 -0.28
N LEU A 130 -2.45 -4.01 -1.40
CA LEU A 130 -1.91 -5.38 -1.43
C LEU A 130 -0.42 -5.46 -1.74
N LEU A 131 0.12 -4.50 -2.51
CA LEU A 131 1.50 -4.50 -2.98
C LEU A 131 2.30 -3.44 -2.22
N GLN A 132 3.33 -3.87 -1.48
CA GLN A 132 4.12 -2.98 -0.60
C GLN A 132 4.86 -1.89 -1.38
N ASN A 133 5.40 -2.20 -2.54
CA ASN A 133 6.13 -1.23 -3.37
C ASN A 133 5.20 -0.11 -3.83
N GLU A 134 4.04 -0.48 -4.38
CA GLU A 134 2.99 0.46 -4.81
C GLU A 134 2.50 1.33 -3.67
N ARG A 135 2.30 0.73 -2.49
CA ARG A 135 1.96 1.45 -1.27
C ARG A 135 2.99 2.52 -0.92
N THR A 136 4.25 2.13 -0.92
CA THR A 136 5.37 3.01 -0.56
C THR A 136 5.47 4.18 -1.53
N THR A 137 5.35 3.92 -2.84
CA THR A 137 5.34 4.96 -3.88
C THR A 137 4.14 5.91 -3.72
N ALA A 138 2.95 5.38 -3.45
CA ALA A 138 1.74 6.20 -3.25
C ALA A 138 1.86 7.11 -2.00
N ILE A 139 2.36 6.57 -0.89
CA ILE A 139 2.61 7.33 0.34
C ILE A 139 3.67 8.42 0.09
N GLN A 140 4.80 8.09 -0.54
CA GLN A 140 5.83 9.06 -0.86
C GLN A 140 5.29 10.22 -1.72
N LYS A 141 4.41 9.90 -2.68
CA LYS A 141 3.73 10.90 -3.50
C LYS A 141 2.77 11.78 -2.68
N ALA A 142 2.06 11.23 -1.69
CA ALA A 142 1.22 12.02 -0.79
C ALA A 142 2.07 12.95 0.10
N ASN A 143 3.20 12.43 0.60
CA ASN A 143 4.11 13.14 1.51
C ASN A 143 4.68 14.42 0.92
N THR A 144 4.96 14.48 -0.39
CA THR A 144 5.48 15.71 -1.03
C THR A 144 4.56 16.90 -0.85
N SER A 145 3.24 16.68 -0.82
CA SER A 145 2.25 17.75 -0.67
C SER A 145 1.87 18.03 0.79
N LEU A 146 1.83 16.98 1.63
CA LEU A 146 1.33 17.08 3.00
C LEU A 146 2.41 17.57 3.97
N LEU A 147 3.67 17.17 3.75
CA LEU A 147 4.77 17.55 4.63
C LEU A 147 5.20 19.02 4.43
N GLU A 148 4.68 19.77 3.47
CA GLU A 148 4.93 21.21 3.41
C GLU A 148 3.94 22.01 4.26
N GLN A 149 2.84 21.37 4.69
CA GLN A 149 1.75 22.02 5.40
C GLN A 149 1.97 21.97 6.91
N TYR A 150 1.35 22.91 7.63
CA TYR A 150 1.22 22.83 9.08
C TYR A 150 0.01 21.94 9.41
N ILE A 151 0.26 20.68 9.72
CA ILE A 151 -0.76 19.67 10.04
C ILE A 151 -0.33 18.87 11.28
N SER A 152 -1.30 18.35 12.02
CA SER A 152 -1.03 17.46 13.15
C SER A 152 -0.59 16.09 12.67
N PHE A 153 0.02 15.30 13.55
CA PHE A 153 0.32 13.89 13.28
C PHE A 153 -0.92 13.06 12.96
N GLY A 154 -2.02 13.26 13.69
CA GLY A 154 -3.28 12.56 13.45
C GLY A 154 -3.95 12.95 12.13
N GLU A 155 -3.96 14.25 11.79
CA GLU A 155 -4.49 14.73 10.51
C GLU A 155 -3.62 14.26 9.34
N TYR A 156 -2.29 14.28 9.49
CA TYR A 156 -1.37 13.72 8.50
C TYR A 156 -1.72 12.26 8.16
N ILE A 157 -1.92 11.41 9.18
CA ILE A 157 -2.28 10.01 8.96
C ILE A 157 -3.60 9.90 8.19
N ARG A 158 -4.63 10.65 8.60
CA ARG A 158 -5.94 10.67 7.90
C ARG A 158 -5.83 11.11 6.45
N GLU A 159 -5.11 12.20 6.19
CA GLU A 159 -4.97 12.76 4.85
C GLU A 159 -4.13 11.86 3.95
N VAL A 160 -3.08 11.19 4.46
CA VAL A 160 -2.37 10.15 3.68
C VAL A 160 -3.27 8.95 3.38
N ILE A 161 -4.00 8.44 4.38
CA ILE A 161 -4.93 7.31 4.19
C ILE A 161 -5.98 7.66 3.14
N ALA A 162 -6.57 8.85 3.21
CA ALA A 162 -7.55 9.34 2.25
C ALA A 162 -6.95 9.53 0.84
N ALA A 163 -5.78 10.16 0.73
CA ALA A 163 -5.12 10.41 -0.55
C ALA A 163 -4.67 9.13 -1.26
N THR A 164 -4.25 8.11 -0.49
CA THR A 164 -3.80 6.81 -1.01
C THR A 164 -4.91 5.77 -1.09
N ARG A 165 -6.08 6.05 -0.51
CA ARG A 165 -7.19 5.09 -0.36
C ARG A 165 -6.77 3.79 0.32
N LEU A 166 -5.91 3.92 1.31
CA LEU A 166 -5.55 2.80 2.17
C LEU A 166 -6.76 2.41 3.03
N LEU A 167 -6.99 1.11 3.19
CA LEU A 167 -7.95 0.61 4.15
C LEU A 167 -7.36 0.75 5.56
N PRO A 168 -8.12 1.28 6.54
CA PRO A 168 -7.66 1.39 7.93
C PRO A 168 -7.19 0.05 8.49
N ASP A 169 -7.86 -1.05 8.14
CA ASP A 169 -7.49 -2.40 8.60
C ASP A 169 -6.09 -2.82 8.12
N VAL A 170 -5.68 -2.41 6.92
CA VAL A 170 -4.33 -2.70 6.38
C VAL A 170 -3.28 -1.91 7.13
N VAL A 171 -3.59 -0.65 7.46
CA VAL A 171 -2.73 0.21 8.28
C VAL A 171 -2.59 -0.39 9.68
N CYS A 172 -3.70 -0.69 10.36
CA CYS A 172 -3.72 -1.31 11.69
C CYS A 172 -2.94 -2.63 11.74
N ALA A 173 -3.13 -3.52 10.77
CA ALA A 173 -2.40 -4.79 10.71
C ALA A 173 -0.89 -4.58 10.55
N SER A 174 -0.48 -3.60 9.71
CA SER A 174 0.94 -3.30 9.49
C SER A 174 1.60 -2.61 10.71
N LEU A 175 0.81 -1.90 11.51
CA LEU A 175 1.26 -1.22 12.72
C LEU A 175 1.10 -2.05 13.99
N GLU A 176 0.45 -3.22 13.88
CA GLU A 176 0.03 -4.07 15.00
C GLU A 176 -0.66 -3.26 16.11
N ILE A 177 -1.67 -2.48 15.73
CA ILE A 177 -2.51 -1.72 16.66
C ILE A 177 -3.99 -2.03 16.43
N GLU A 178 -4.79 -1.86 17.47
CA GLU A 178 -6.24 -1.97 17.37
C GLU A 178 -6.84 -0.78 16.60
N PRO A 179 -7.91 -0.97 15.81
CA PRO A 179 -8.58 0.10 15.08
C PRO A 179 -9.00 1.28 15.98
N ALA A 180 -9.40 1.00 17.22
CA ALA A 180 -9.77 2.03 18.18
C ALA A 180 -8.60 2.96 18.55
N ASP A 181 -7.36 2.45 18.55
CA ASP A 181 -6.19 3.26 18.87
C ASP A 181 -5.77 4.11 17.67
N LEU A 182 -5.88 3.59 16.44
CA LEU A 182 -5.68 4.40 15.24
C LEU A 182 -6.63 5.61 15.24
N VAL A 183 -7.92 5.39 15.51
CA VAL A 183 -8.92 6.47 15.58
C VAL A 183 -8.57 7.52 16.64
N LYS A 184 -8.06 7.11 17.81
CA LYS A 184 -7.63 8.07 18.84
C LYS A 184 -6.40 8.89 18.42
N ILE A 185 -5.44 8.25 17.73
CA ILE A 185 -4.25 8.94 17.18
C ILE A 185 -4.69 9.96 16.13
N GLU A 186 -5.53 9.54 15.19
CA GLU A 186 -6.08 10.37 14.11
C GLU A 186 -6.84 11.60 14.64
N ASN A 187 -7.52 11.45 15.78
CA ASN A 187 -8.29 12.51 16.43
C ASN A 187 -7.52 13.30 17.49
N ASN A 188 -6.21 13.10 17.62
CA ASN A 188 -5.37 13.76 18.62
C ASN A 188 -5.98 13.66 20.04
N ASP A 189 -6.53 12.51 20.43
CA ASP A 189 -7.28 12.36 21.68
C ASP A 189 -6.41 12.29 22.94
N PHE A 190 -5.11 12.09 22.78
CA PHE A 190 -4.12 12.14 23.84
C PHE A 190 -2.87 12.90 23.39
N PRO A 191 -2.05 13.40 24.34
CA PRO A 191 -0.77 14.01 24.00
C PRO A 191 0.13 12.99 23.30
N PRO A 192 1.01 13.44 22.37
CA PRO A 192 1.89 12.58 21.59
C PRO A 192 2.67 11.56 22.42
N GLU A 193 3.16 11.96 23.59
CA GLU A 193 4.01 11.14 24.47
C GLU A 193 3.28 9.96 25.11
N LYS A 194 1.95 9.91 25.04
CA LYS A 194 1.17 8.74 25.46
C LYS A 194 1.13 7.64 24.40
N ILE A 195 1.51 7.94 23.15
CA ILE A 195 1.68 6.91 22.12
C ILE A 195 2.95 6.15 22.43
N SER A 196 2.89 4.81 22.47
CA SER A 196 4.08 3.98 22.65
C SER A 196 5.16 4.34 21.61
N PRO A 197 6.43 4.54 22.02
CA PRO A 197 7.51 4.80 21.07
C PRO A 197 7.64 3.74 19.97
N ASP A 198 7.34 2.47 20.28
CA ASP A 198 7.36 1.38 19.30
C ASP A 198 6.23 1.53 18.25
N VAL A 199 5.04 1.96 18.66
CA VAL A 199 3.93 2.26 17.75
C VAL A 199 4.29 3.46 16.86
N THR A 200 4.83 4.53 17.44
CA THR A 200 5.27 5.71 16.68
C THR A 200 6.38 5.34 15.68
N ALA A 201 7.34 4.51 16.06
CA ALA A 201 8.37 4.02 15.15
C ALA A 201 7.78 3.22 13.98
N ARG A 202 6.82 2.33 14.25
CA ARG A 202 6.12 1.59 13.17
C ARG A 202 5.34 2.52 12.24
N ILE A 203 4.68 3.54 12.77
CA ILE A 203 4.00 4.57 11.96
C ILE A 203 5.01 5.31 11.09
N VAL A 204 6.13 5.75 11.66
CA VAL A 204 7.19 6.46 10.93
C VAL A 204 7.73 5.62 9.80
N ARG A 205 8.03 4.33 10.05
CA ARG A 205 8.51 3.40 9.02
C ARG A 205 7.45 3.15 7.95
N PHE A 206 6.21 2.87 8.34
CA PHE A 206 5.11 2.60 7.42
C PHE A 206 4.83 3.78 6.48
N PHE A 207 4.84 5.00 7.01
CA PHE A 207 4.57 6.22 6.25
C PHE A 207 5.82 6.88 5.64
N GLY A 208 7.01 6.29 5.80
CA GLY A 208 8.26 6.81 5.25
C GLY A 208 8.63 8.21 5.77
N LEU A 209 8.41 8.47 7.05
CA LEU A 209 8.70 9.75 7.68
C LEU A 209 10.15 9.86 8.15
N THR A 210 10.70 11.08 8.11
CA THR A 210 11.96 11.41 8.79
C THR A 210 11.70 11.84 10.24
N LEU A 211 12.72 11.77 11.11
CA LEU A 211 12.59 12.22 12.50
C LEU A 211 12.25 13.72 12.62
N ASP A 212 12.76 14.56 11.72
CA ASP A 212 12.44 16.00 11.71
C ASP A 212 10.97 16.24 11.36
N ASN A 213 10.46 15.52 10.36
CA ASN A 213 9.05 15.56 9.99
C ASN A 213 8.17 15.08 11.15
N LEU A 214 8.54 13.96 11.78
CA LEU A 214 7.85 13.48 12.97
C LEU A 214 7.83 14.53 14.07
N LYS A 215 8.99 15.10 14.45
CA LYS A 215 9.08 16.11 15.51
C LYS A 215 8.12 17.26 15.27
N ARG A 216 8.08 17.78 14.05
CA ARG A 216 7.16 18.86 13.66
C ARG A 216 5.69 18.44 13.77
N LEU A 217 5.33 17.27 13.25
CA LEU A 217 3.95 16.75 13.31
C LEU A 217 3.48 16.54 14.76
N LEU A 218 4.33 15.98 15.62
CA LEU A 218 3.99 15.76 17.03
C LEU A 218 3.89 17.08 17.81
N ASN A 219 4.74 18.06 17.53
CA ASN A 219 4.62 19.40 18.12
C ASN A 219 3.29 20.09 17.72
N ALA A 220 2.89 19.95 16.46
CA ALA A 220 1.58 20.44 16.00
C ALA A 220 0.43 19.72 16.72
N THR A 221 0.51 18.39 16.89
CA THR A 221 -0.46 17.61 17.68
C THR A 221 -0.54 18.10 19.12
N LEU A 222 0.59 18.34 19.78
CA LEU A 222 0.60 18.84 21.16
C LEU A 222 -0.06 20.22 21.27
N SER A 223 0.24 21.12 20.34
CA SER A 223 -0.41 22.44 20.27
C SER A 223 -1.93 22.32 20.09
N ILE A 224 -2.41 21.42 19.23
CA ILE A 224 -3.85 21.21 18.98
C ILE A 224 -4.52 20.58 20.20
N PHE A 225 -3.86 19.63 20.86
CA PHE A 225 -4.34 19.00 22.08
C PHE A 225 -4.52 20.02 23.22
N ASP A 226 -3.53 20.90 23.43
CA ASP A 226 -3.61 21.96 24.43
C ASP A 226 -4.72 22.97 24.13
N MET A 227 -4.92 23.32 22.85
CA MET A 227 -6.06 24.14 22.41
C MET A 227 -7.40 23.44 22.67
N LYS A 228 -7.51 22.14 22.34
CA LYS A 228 -8.73 21.34 22.56
C LYS A 228 -9.12 21.34 24.02
N ASN A 229 -8.16 21.12 24.93
CA ASN A 229 -8.40 21.16 26.39
C ASN A 229 -8.77 22.55 26.91
N SER A 230 -8.27 23.61 26.27
CA SER A 230 -8.63 24.98 26.62
C SER A 230 -10.07 25.33 26.17
N VAL A 231 -10.51 24.80 25.02
CA VAL A 231 -11.84 25.05 24.45
C VAL A 231 -12.93 24.18 25.09
N THR A 232 -12.65 22.92 25.42
CA THR A 232 -13.63 22.05 26.07
C THR A 232 -14.06 22.54 27.46
N MET A 233 -13.23 23.33 28.15
CA MET A 233 -13.64 24.04 29.38
C MET A 233 -14.75 25.09 29.13
N VAL A 234 -14.94 25.56 27.91
CA VAL A 234 -15.91 26.62 27.55
C VAL A 234 -17.24 26.06 27.02
N HIS A 235 -17.31 24.76 26.66
CA HIS A 235 -18.45 24.17 25.94
C HIS A 235 -19.11 22.95 26.62
N ALA A 236 -18.94 22.77 27.93
CA ALA A 236 -19.54 21.68 28.72
C ALA A 236 -21.09 21.71 28.86
N ARG A 237 -21.83 22.17 27.83
CA ARG A 237 -23.31 22.25 27.84
C ARG A 237 -24.02 21.71 26.60
N SER A 238 -23.36 21.01 25.67
CA SER A 238 -24.04 20.43 24.51
C SER A 238 -24.21 18.91 24.68
N THR A 239 -25.45 18.46 24.86
CA THR A 239 -25.83 17.07 25.10
C THR A 239 -26.20 16.33 23.81
N CYS A 240 -25.91 15.02 23.81
CA CYS A 240 -26.40 13.97 22.91
C CYS A 240 -25.86 13.91 21.48
N TYR A 241 -24.78 13.14 21.30
CA TYR A 241 -24.53 12.41 20.06
C TYR A 241 -24.23 10.94 20.36
N ASP A 242 -24.55 10.07 19.41
CA ASP A 242 -24.12 8.68 19.40
C ASP A 242 -22.59 8.57 19.19
N ALA A 243 -22.02 7.39 19.41
CA ALA A 243 -20.57 7.19 19.33
C ALA A 243 -19.97 7.54 17.95
N LYS A 244 -20.75 7.39 16.88
CA LYS A 244 -20.35 7.78 15.51
C LYS A 244 -20.36 9.31 15.33
N GLY A 245 -21.39 10.00 15.85
CA GLY A 245 -21.46 11.45 15.83
C GLY A 245 -20.33 12.11 16.63
N ALA A 246 -19.90 11.50 17.74
CA ALA A 246 -18.78 11.99 18.56
C ALA A 246 -17.44 12.00 17.79
N ALA A 247 -17.15 10.96 17.00
CA ALA A 247 -15.95 10.88 16.18
C ALA A 247 -15.95 11.93 15.05
N VAL A 248 -17.08 12.09 14.36
CA VAL A 248 -17.24 13.09 13.29
C VAL A 248 -17.11 14.51 13.85
N GLN A 249 -17.69 14.79 15.02
CA GLN A 249 -17.54 16.08 15.69
C GLN A 249 -16.08 16.34 16.09
N SER A 250 -15.39 15.33 16.63
CA SER A 250 -14.00 15.44 17.05
C SER A 250 -13.08 15.77 15.86
N SER A 251 -13.28 15.09 14.72
CA SER A 251 -12.54 15.39 13.49
C SER A 251 -12.82 16.82 12.98
N SER A 252 -14.07 17.28 13.08
CA SER A 252 -14.47 18.63 12.64
C SER A 252 -13.85 19.72 13.53
N VAL A 253 -13.85 19.51 14.85
CA VAL A 253 -13.22 20.41 15.82
C VAL A 253 -11.72 20.49 15.57
N ASN A 254 -11.05 19.35 15.34
CA ASN A 254 -9.62 19.32 15.01
C ASN A 254 -9.31 20.13 13.74
N LYS A 255 -10.08 19.95 12.66
CA LYS A 255 -9.91 20.73 11.43
C LYS A 255 -10.06 22.24 11.65
N VAL A 256 -10.96 22.66 12.54
CA VAL A 256 -11.11 24.09 12.89
C VAL A 256 -9.90 24.57 13.69
N LEU A 257 -9.45 23.80 14.70
CA LEU A 257 -8.29 24.13 15.52
C LEU A 257 -7.01 24.21 14.69
N GLU A 258 -6.83 23.32 13.72
CA GLU A 258 -5.70 23.31 12.78
C GLU A 258 -5.67 24.56 11.92
N LYS A 259 -6.81 24.95 11.34
CA LYS A 259 -6.91 26.21 10.58
C LYS A 259 -6.64 27.44 11.44
N LEU A 260 -7.04 27.41 12.71
CA LEU A 260 -6.74 28.48 13.67
C LEU A 260 -5.25 28.52 14.02
N ALA A 261 -4.62 27.36 14.23
CA ALA A 261 -3.19 27.25 14.49
C ALA A 261 -2.35 27.72 13.29
N GLN A 262 -2.75 27.34 12.06
CA GLN A 262 -2.17 27.84 10.81
C GLN A 262 -2.21 29.37 10.71
N LYS A 263 -3.35 29.98 11.04
CA LYS A 263 -3.52 31.45 10.99
C LYS A 263 -2.76 32.21 12.07
N LYS A 264 -2.59 31.62 13.26
CA LYS A 264 -1.93 32.30 14.38
C LYS A 264 -0.43 32.47 14.19
N GLY A 265 0.20 31.73 13.27
CA GLY A 265 1.67 31.67 13.19
C GLY A 265 2.26 31.05 14.46
N SER A 266 3.54 30.67 14.42
CA SER A 266 4.23 30.02 15.55
C SER A 266 4.11 30.85 16.85
N PRO A 267 3.37 30.39 17.87
CA PRO A 267 3.27 31.05 19.18
C PRO A 267 4.61 31.01 19.93
N GLN A 268 4.88 32.08 20.67
CA GLN A 268 6.16 32.37 21.32
C GLN A 268 6.56 31.49 22.53
N GLU A 269 5.78 30.47 22.92
CA GLU A 269 6.13 29.56 24.03
C GLU A 269 5.36 28.22 23.85
N GLN A 270 5.55 27.55 22.72
CA GLN A 270 4.94 26.23 22.53
C GLN A 270 5.66 25.17 23.36
N LYS A 271 4.92 24.43 24.19
CA LYS A 271 5.39 23.15 24.72
C LYS A 271 5.79 22.28 23.53
N LEU A 272 7.02 21.80 23.56
CA LEU A 272 7.55 20.88 22.57
C LEU A 272 7.53 19.47 23.14
N VAL A 273 7.44 18.49 22.25
CA VAL A 273 7.60 17.08 22.62
C VAL A 273 9.01 16.87 23.15
N SER A 274 9.12 16.09 24.23
CA SER A 274 10.39 15.80 24.89
C SER A 274 11.40 15.15 23.94
N ASP A 275 12.64 15.61 23.99
CA ASP A 275 13.74 14.99 23.24
C ASP A 275 14.03 13.55 23.73
N ASP A 276 13.72 13.22 24.98
CA ASP A 276 13.78 11.83 25.50
C ASP A 276 12.82 10.91 24.75
N TYR A 277 11.59 11.38 24.52
CA TYR A 277 10.59 10.61 23.76
C TYR A 277 11.08 10.35 22.33
N LEU A 278 11.61 11.38 21.65
CA LEU A 278 12.15 11.25 20.30
C LEU A 278 13.36 10.31 20.25
N ALA A 279 14.24 10.34 21.25
CA ALA A 279 15.36 9.41 21.37
C ALA A 279 14.88 7.96 21.50
N ARG A 280 13.82 7.70 22.28
CA ARG A 280 13.20 6.38 22.41
C ARG A 280 12.56 5.90 21.11
N VAL A 281 11.90 6.79 20.36
CA VAL A 281 11.35 6.47 19.04
C VAL A 281 12.47 6.13 18.06
N LYS A 282 13.56 6.90 18.05
CA LYS A 282 14.73 6.62 17.21
C LYS A 282 15.35 5.25 17.53
N ALA A 283 15.54 4.94 18.82
CA ALA A 283 16.04 3.64 19.23
C ALA A 283 15.09 2.48 18.84
N ALA A 284 13.77 2.72 18.83
CA ALA A 284 12.80 1.74 18.35
C ALA A 284 12.88 1.55 16.82
N LEU A 285 13.05 2.62 16.04
CA LEU A 285 13.27 2.54 14.58
C LEU A 285 14.52 1.73 14.24
N GLU A 286 15.64 2.01 14.90
CA GLU A 286 16.90 1.29 14.68
C GLU A 286 16.76 -0.22 14.97
N ARG A 287 15.98 -0.60 15.99
CA ARG A 287 15.67 -2.00 16.29
C ARG A 287 14.82 -2.66 15.19
N LEU A 288 13.84 -1.94 14.64
CA LEU A 288 13.01 -2.47 13.54
C LEU A 288 13.83 -2.69 12.26
N ASP A 289 14.79 -1.80 11.98
CA ASP A 289 15.65 -1.93 10.80
C ASP A 289 16.63 -3.09 10.93
N GLN A 290 17.16 -3.33 12.13
CA GLN A 290 17.98 -4.51 12.43
C GLN A 290 17.18 -5.82 12.30
N ALA A 291 15.90 -5.83 12.70
CA ALA A 291 15.05 -7.02 12.58
C ALA A 291 14.61 -7.30 11.13
N GLY A 292 14.55 -6.26 10.28
CA GLY A 292 14.10 -6.38 8.89
C GLY A 292 15.21 -6.70 7.87
N GLY A 293 16.48 -6.52 8.21
CA GLY A 293 17.62 -6.74 7.29
C GLY A 293 18.07 -8.21 7.14
N GLY A 294 17.29 -9.17 7.63
CA GLY A 294 17.61 -10.61 7.63
C GLY A 294 16.76 -11.48 6.71
N GLN A 295 16.01 -10.89 5.79
CA GLN A 295 15.16 -11.61 4.81
C GLN A 295 15.52 -11.24 3.38
#